data_AF-A0A6G1SQD2-F1
#
_entry.id   AF-A0A6G1SQD2-F1
#
_cell.length_a   1.000
_cell.length_b   1.000
_cell.length_c   1.000
_cell.angle_alpha   90.00
_cell.angle_beta   90.00
_cell.angle_gamma   90.00
#
_symmetry.space_group_name_H-M   'P 1'
#
loop_
_entity.id
_entity.type
_entity.pdbx_description
1 polymer ?
#
loop_
_entity_poly.entity_id
_entity_poly.type
_entity_poly.pdbx_seq_one_letter_code
_entity_poly.pdbx_strand_id
1 'polypeptide(L)'
;MPCSWWVLGSTSRAAPRPRSPDGGRVSPPRVRGTLAGWADVRPGEGVALDSDLPLYIPALIFLGRIADVSLGTIRMIMTIAGMRWWASTLGFVELVIWVLAVGGVVNNLTNVLAIIAYAGGFAAGTVIGIWLEERIALGYRVLHIMNNDPMVSVSTHLRDHAYRVTRLEGMGLSGPVEIAVAVIRRRSLQSVTRLIEEVAPRAFVSVERADRPMGGMSVSGDPRTARWPWLWRSFRK
;
A
#
# COMPACT_ATOMS: atom_id res chain seq x y z
N MET A 1 34.45 -16.62 -0.55
CA MET A 1 34.39 -18.08 -0.39
C MET A 1 32.94 -18.48 -0.13
N PRO A 2 32.24 -19.08 -1.11
CA PRO A 2 30.87 -19.57 -0.95
C PRO A 2 30.91 -21.01 -0.42
N CYS A 3 30.10 -21.34 0.58
CA CYS A 3 29.93 -22.71 1.06
C CYS A 3 28.60 -23.28 0.56
N SER A 4 28.74 -24.15 -0.42
CA SER A 4 27.78 -25.11 -0.93
C SER A 4 27.23 -26.03 0.17
N TRP A 5 25.92 -25.99 0.41
CA TRP A 5 25.18 -27.06 1.10
C TRP A 5 23.90 -27.35 0.32
N TRP A 6 24.09 -27.97 -0.84
CA TRP A 6 23.06 -28.72 -1.54
C TRP A 6 23.77 -29.98 -2.03
N VAL A 7 23.68 -31.05 -1.23
CA VAL A 7 23.81 -32.48 -1.56
C VAL A 7 23.89 -33.18 -0.21
N LEU A 8 22.82 -33.89 0.17
CA LEU A 8 22.92 -35.26 0.68
C LEU A 8 21.50 -35.82 0.85
N GLY A 9 21.25 -36.95 0.19
CA GLY A 9 19.95 -37.60 0.10
C GLY A 9 19.38 -38.00 1.44
N SER A 10 18.08 -37.77 1.59
CA SER A 10 17.25 -38.31 2.65
C SER A 10 17.06 -39.82 2.44
N THR A 11 18.04 -40.63 2.85
CA THR A 11 17.79 -42.02 3.21
C THR A 11 17.15 -42.01 4.60
N SER A 12 15.88 -42.38 4.67
CA SER A 12 15.15 -42.53 5.92
C SER A 12 15.76 -43.67 6.75
N ARG A 13 16.70 -43.35 7.65
CA ARG A 13 17.03 -44.26 8.76
C ARG A 13 16.11 -43.91 9.93
N ALA A 14 15.16 -44.80 10.20
CA ALA A 14 14.34 -44.75 11.40
C ALA A 14 15.23 -44.84 12.65
N ALA A 15 15.11 -43.87 13.55
CA ALA A 15 15.77 -43.90 14.84
C ALA A 15 15.23 -45.08 15.69
N PRO A 16 16.08 -45.82 16.44
CA PRO A 16 15.59 -46.87 17.33
C PRO A 16 14.84 -46.25 18.51
N ARG A 17 13.63 -46.75 18.79
CA ARG A 17 12.82 -46.31 19.94
C ARG A 17 13.42 -46.85 21.26
N PRO A 18 13.43 -46.05 22.35
CA PRO A 18 13.83 -46.57 23.66
C PRO A 18 12.83 -47.62 24.15
N ARG A 19 13.33 -48.76 24.66
CA ARG A 19 12.52 -49.79 25.33
C ARG A 19 12.38 -49.44 26.81
N SER A 20 11.16 -49.51 27.33
CA SER A 20 10.87 -49.44 28.76
C SER A 20 11.23 -50.79 29.43
N PRO A 21 11.64 -50.82 30.72
CA PRO A 21 12.09 -52.05 31.40
C PRO A 21 11.00 -53.11 31.61
N ASP A 22 9.73 -52.72 31.59
CA ASP A 22 8.60 -53.64 31.66
C ASP A 22 8.06 -53.89 30.25
N GLY A 23 8.05 -55.15 29.81
CA GLY A 23 7.73 -55.62 28.45
C GLY A 23 6.31 -55.35 27.92
N GLY A 24 5.60 -54.34 28.45
CA GLY A 24 4.33 -53.85 27.95
C GLY A 24 4.51 -52.83 26.83
N ARG A 25 3.80 -53.01 25.70
CA ARG A 25 3.69 -51.99 24.66
C ARG A 25 2.92 -50.80 25.20
N VAL A 26 3.58 -49.66 25.39
CA VAL A 26 2.91 -48.38 25.62
C VAL A 26 2.16 -48.01 24.33
N SER A 27 0.85 -48.14 24.36
CA SER A 27 -0.01 -47.65 23.27
C SER A 27 0.00 -46.12 23.31
N PRO A 28 0.29 -45.43 22.19
CA PRO A 28 0.22 -43.97 22.19
C PRO A 28 -1.21 -43.51 22.53
N PRO A 29 -1.38 -42.36 23.22
CA PRO A 29 -2.70 -41.83 23.52
C PRO A 29 -3.48 -41.64 22.23
N ARG A 30 -4.66 -42.27 22.18
CA ARG A 30 -5.56 -42.22 21.03
C ARG A 30 -6.22 -40.84 21.02
N VAL A 31 -5.63 -39.89 20.30
CA VAL A 31 -6.19 -38.54 20.08
C VAL A 31 -7.49 -38.72 19.28
N ARG A 32 -8.61 -38.79 20.01
CA ARG A 32 -9.94 -39.07 19.47
C ARG A 32 -10.57 -37.77 19.00
N GLY A 33 -10.55 -37.55 17.68
CA GLY A 33 -11.59 -36.85 16.93
C GLY A 33 -11.83 -35.36 17.22
N THR A 34 -11.07 -34.48 16.56
CA THR A 34 -11.52 -33.09 16.26
C THR A 34 -10.90 -32.56 14.97
N LEU A 35 -10.55 -33.45 14.02
CA LEU A 35 -10.04 -33.06 12.70
C LEU A 35 -10.94 -33.56 11.54
N ALA A 36 -12.00 -34.31 11.85
CA ALA A 36 -12.91 -34.86 10.84
C ALA A 36 -13.69 -33.78 10.07
N GLY A 37 -13.91 -32.59 10.66
CA GLY A 37 -14.62 -31.49 10.00
C GLY A 37 -13.79 -30.73 8.95
N TRP A 38 -12.45 -30.80 9.00
CA TRP A 38 -11.58 -30.12 8.03
C TRP A 38 -11.26 -30.99 6.81
N ALA A 39 -11.48 -32.31 6.90
CA ALA A 39 -11.25 -33.25 5.81
C ALA A 39 -12.38 -33.25 4.76
N ASP A 40 -13.54 -32.66 5.07
CA ASP A 40 -14.71 -32.62 4.18
C ASP A 40 -14.86 -31.28 3.43
N VAL A 41 -13.88 -30.38 3.59
CA VAL A 41 -13.75 -29.21 2.72
C VAL A 41 -13.24 -29.72 1.38
N ARG A 42 -14.16 -30.07 0.48
CA ARG A 42 -13.85 -30.51 -0.88
C ARG A 42 -13.17 -29.35 -1.63
N PRO A 43 -11.88 -29.47 -2.01
CA PRO A 43 -11.22 -28.48 -2.85
C PRO A 43 -11.76 -28.64 -4.26
N GLY A 44 -12.91 -28.03 -4.57
CA GLY A 44 -13.55 -28.25 -5.87
C GLY A 44 -14.89 -27.57 -6.10
N GLU A 45 -15.60 -27.14 -5.05
CA GLU A 45 -16.77 -26.26 -5.22
C GLU A 45 -16.32 -24.81 -5.41
N GLY A 46 -15.58 -24.58 -6.50
CA GLY A 46 -15.45 -23.25 -7.06
C GLY A 46 -16.81 -22.81 -7.61
N VAL A 47 -17.08 -21.51 -7.54
CA VAL A 47 -18.23 -20.86 -8.18
C VAL A 47 -18.43 -21.45 -9.57
N ALA A 48 -19.56 -22.15 -9.78
CA ALA A 48 -19.93 -22.68 -11.08
C ALA A 48 -20.20 -21.49 -11.99
N LEU A 49 -19.21 -21.16 -12.82
CA LEU A 49 -19.29 -20.11 -13.82
C LEU A 49 -19.57 -20.79 -15.15
N ASP A 50 -20.78 -20.61 -15.66
CA ASP A 50 -21.26 -21.26 -16.89
C ASP A 50 -20.28 -21.09 -18.07
N SER A 51 -20.04 -22.20 -18.76
CA SER A 51 -18.83 -22.49 -19.54
C SER A 51 -18.93 -22.19 -21.04
N ASP A 52 -19.56 -21.08 -21.42
CA ASP A 52 -19.91 -20.85 -22.84
C ASP A 52 -18.89 -20.01 -23.64
N LEU A 53 -17.78 -19.54 -23.03
CA LEU A 53 -16.66 -18.90 -23.74
C LEU A 53 -15.29 -19.40 -23.27
N PRO A 54 -14.39 -19.89 -24.17
CA PRO A 54 -13.04 -20.36 -23.81
C PRO A 54 -12.13 -19.26 -23.23
N LEU A 55 -12.54 -17.99 -23.31
CA LEU A 55 -11.83 -16.83 -22.76
C LEU A 55 -12.40 -16.33 -21.43
N TYR A 56 -13.56 -16.83 -21.00
CA TYR A 56 -14.25 -16.33 -19.81
C TYR A 56 -13.44 -16.54 -18.52
N ILE A 57 -12.93 -17.76 -18.34
CA ILE A 57 -12.14 -18.11 -17.15
C ILE A 57 -10.83 -17.29 -17.07
N PRO A 58 -9.99 -17.20 -18.13
CA PRO A 58 -8.81 -16.31 -18.11
C PRO A 58 -9.16 -14.83 -17.86
N ALA A 59 -10.25 -14.32 -18.43
CA ALA A 59 -10.66 -12.93 -18.23
C ALA A 59 -11.08 -12.66 -16.77
N LEU A 60 -11.78 -13.59 -16.13
CA LEU A 60 -12.16 -13.48 -14.73
C LEU A 60 -10.94 -13.54 -13.80
N ILE A 61 -9.96 -14.38 -14.12
CA ILE A 61 -8.66 -14.43 -13.41
C ILE A 61 -7.92 -13.10 -13.54
N PHE A 62 -7.87 -12.53 -14.76
CA PHE A 62 -7.23 -11.25 -15.02
C PHE A 62 -7.86 -10.11 -14.22
N LEU A 63 -9.20 -9.97 -14.28
CA LEU A 63 -9.93 -8.93 -13.55
C LEU A 63 -9.86 -9.12 -12.03
N GLY A 64 -10.00 -10.37 -11.55
CA GLY A 64 -9.85 -10.71 -10.15
C GLY A 64 -8.46 -10.33 -9.63
N ARG A 65 -7.40 -10.57 -10.41
CA ARG A 65 -6.03 -10.21 -10.02
C ARG A 65 -5.80 -8.70 -10.02
N ILE A 66 -6.40 -7.96 -10.95
CA ILE A 66 -6.38 -6.49 -10.93
C ILE A 66 -7.02 -5.96 -9.65
N ALA A 67 -8.20 -6.47 -9.30
CA ALA A 67 -8.92 -6.05 -8.11
C ALA A 67 -8.13 -6.35 -6.83
N ASP A 68 -7.55 -7.55 -6.74
CA ASP A 68 -6.71 -7.97 -5.61
C ASP A 68 -5.51 -7.04 -5.41
N VAL A 69 -4.71 -6.81 -6.46
CA VAL A 69 -3.54 -5.93 -6.38
C VAL A 69 -3.94 -4.49 -6.02
N SER A 70 -5.05 -4.00 -6.57
CA SER A 70 -5.57 -2.66 -6.28
C SER A 70 -6.01 -2.51 -4.81
N LEU A 71 -6.70 -3.52 -4.26
CA LEU A 71 -7.08 -3.56 -2.85
C LEU A 71 -5.85 -3.58 -1.94
N GLY A 72 -4.83 -4.36 -2.30
CA GLY A 72 -3.55 -4.38 -1.60
C GLY A 72 -2.85 -3.02 -1.58
N THR A 73 -2.95 -2.25 -2.67
CA THR A 73 -2.45 -0.87 -2.71
C THR A 73 -3.24 0.04 -1.76
N ILE A 74 -4.57 -0.03 -1.75
CA ILE A 74 -5.41 0.76 -0.81
C ILE A 74 -5.04 0.43 0.64
N ARG A 75 -4.89 -0.84 0.97
CA ARG A 75 -4.44 -1.29 2.29
C ARG A 75 -3.08 -0.72 2.68
N MET A 76 -2.11 -0.76 1.76
CA MET A 76 -0.78 -0.19 2.00
C MET A 76 -0.88 1.31 2.29
N ILE A 77 -1.65 2.06 1.49
CA ILE A 77 -1.85 3.50 1.70
C ILE A 77 -2.48 3.79 3.07
N MET A 78 -3.51 3.03 3.46
CA MET A 78 -4.14 3.18 4.77
C MET A 78 -3.19 2.86 5.93
N THR A 79 -2.31 1.88 5.75
CA THR A 79 -1.28 1.51 6.72
C THR A 79 -0.30 2.66 6.93
N ILE A 80 0.21 3.23 5.84
CA ILE A 80 1.11 4.39 5.86
C ILE A 80 0.38 5.61 6.46
N ALA A 81 -0.90 5.80 6.14
CA ALA A 81 -1.71 6.88 6.69
C ALA A 81 -1.95 6.77 8.21
N GLY A 82 -1.79 5.57 8.79
CA GLY A 82 -2.01 5.33 10.22
C GLY A 82 -3.41 4.92 10.62
N MET A 83 -4.25 4.60 9.64
CA MET A 83 -5.61 4.11 9.85
C MET A 83 -5.57 2.63 10.22
N ARG A 84 -5.01 2.33 11.41
CA ARG A 84 -4.67 0.98 11.85
C ARG A 84 -5.86 0.00 11.79
N TRP A 85 -7.05 0.45 12.19
CA TRP A 85 -8.26 -0.38 12.20
C TRP A 85 -8.74 -0.70 10.79
N TRP A 86 -8.88 0.31 9.94
CA TRP A 86 -9.29 0.15 8.55
C TRP A 86 -8.31 -0.69 7.73
N ALA A 87 -7.00 -0.49 7.93
CA ALA A 87 -5.97 -1.27 7.27
C ALA A 87 -6.02 -2.76 7.64
N SER A 88 -6.26 -3.06 8.93
CA SER A 88 -6.36 -4.45 9.40
C SER A 88 -7.62 -5.14 8.92
N THR A 89 -8.78 -4.47 8.97
CA THR A 89 -10.04 -5.05 8.49
C THR A 89 -10.01 -5.29 6.98
N LEU A 90 -9.49 -4.32 6.21
CA LEU A 90 -9.36 -4.49 4.77
C LEU A 90 -8.41 -5.65 4.42
N GLY A 91 -7.28 -5.77 5.12
CA GLY A 91 -6.34 -6.87 4.90
C GLY A 91 -6.92 -8.24 5.25
N PHE A 92 -7.74 -8.33 6.31
CA PHE A 92 -8.43 -9.58 6.63
C PHE A 92 -9.42 -9.99 5.52
N VAL A 93 -10.24 -9.04 5.05
CA VAL A 93 -11.22 -9.29 3.97
C VAL A 93 -10.51 -9.63 2.65
N GLU A 94 -9.48 -8.88 2.29
CA GLU A 94 -8.63 -9.12 1.11
C GLU A 94 -8.07 -10.54 1.13
N LEU A 95 -7.53 -10.98 2.26
CA LEU A 95 -6.92 -12.31 2.39
C LEU A 95 -7.94 -13.45 2.32
N VAL A 96 -9.16 -13.25 2.88
CA VAL A 96 -10.27 -14.20 2.73
C VAL A 96 -10.69 -14.32 1.26
N ILE A 97 -10.85 -13.19 0.56
CA ILE A 97 -11.19 -13.19 -0.88
C ILE A 97 -10.10 -13.89 -1.67
N TRP A 98 -8.83 -13.60 -1.39
CA TRP A 98 -7.70 -14.21 -2.08
C TRP A 98 -7.68 -15.73 -1.92
N VAL A 99 -7.86 -16.24 -0.69
CA VAL A 99 -7.88 -17.69 -0.42
C VAL A 99 -9.03 -18.37 -1.15
N LEU A 100 -10.23 -17.77 -1.14
CA LEU A 100 -11.38 -18.33 -1.86
C LEU A 100 -11.18 -18.31 -3.38
N ALA A 101 -10.55 -17.25 -3.91
CA ALA A 101 -10.28 -17.12 -5.34
C ALA A 101 -9.17 -18.07 -5.82
N VAL A 102 -8.11 -18.28 -5.04
CA VAL A 102 -6.97 -19.09 -5.46
C VAL A 102 -7.36 -20.54 -5.72
N GLY A 103 -8.34 -21.09 -4.97
CA GLY A 103 -8.88 -22.43 -5.21
C GLY A 103 -9.49 -22.59 -6.61
N GLY A 104 -10.17 -21.55 -7.12
CA GLY A 104 -10.71 -21.54 -8.49
C GLY A 104 -9.64 -21.40 -9.58
N VAL A 105 -8.56 -20.65 -9.29
CA VAL A 105 -7.43 -20.48 -10.22
C VAL A 105 -6.60 -21.75 -10.32
N VAL A 106 -6.29 -22.39 -9.18
CA VAL A 106 -5.42 -23.56 -9.09
C VAL A 106 -5.91 -24.72 -9.96
N ASN A 107 -7.23 -24.92 -10.04
CA ASN A 107 -7.84 -25.94 -10.86
C ASN A 107 -7.79 -25.66 -12.38
N ASN A 108 -7.49 -24.42 -12.80
CA ASN A 108 -7.48 -23.98 -14.20
C ASN A 108 -6.07 -23.67 -14.75
N LEU A 109 -4.98 -24.01 -14.04
CA LEU A 109 -3.60 -23.74 -14.48
C LEU A 109 -3.10 -24.58 -15.67
N THR A 110 -3.88 -25.53 -16.15
CA THR A 110 -3.48 -26.36 -17.30
C THR A 110 -3.43 -25.57 -18.61
N ASN A 111 -4.01 -24.37 -18.66
CA ASN A 111 -4.03 -23.50 -19.84
C ASN A 111 -2.98 -22.39 -19.76
N VAL A 112 -2.08 -22.33 -20.75
CA VAL A 112 -1.06 -21.27 -20.88
C VAL A 112 -1.67 -19.86 -20.90
N LEU A 113 -2.86 -19.70 -21.50
CA LEU A 113 -3.57 -18.41 -21.50
C LEU A 113 -3.99 -17.96 -20.10
N ALA A 114 -4.35 -18.89 -19.20
CA ALA A 114 -4.70 -18.56 -17.82
C ALA A 114 -3.47 -18.05 -17.05
N ILE A 115 -2.29 -18.62 -17.31
CA ILE A 115 -1.02 -18.18 -16.72
C ILE A 115 -0.65 -16.78 -17.22
N ILE A 116 -0.76 -16.53 -18.52
CA ILE A 116 -0.52 -15.20 -19.10
C ILE A 116 -1.52 -14.18 -18.54
N ALA A 117 -2.79 -14.54 -18.45
CA ALA A 117 -3.82 -13.69 -17.86
C ALA A 117 -3.55 -13.39 -16.37
N TYR A 118 -3.04 -14.35 -15.60
CA TYR A 118 -2.65 -14.13 -14.21
C TYR A 118 -1.48 -13.14 -14.08
N ALA A 119 -0.42 -13.35 -14.86
CA ALA A 119 0.75 -12.47 -14.88
C ALA A 119 0.39 -11.07 -15.40
N GLY A 120 -0.38 -11.00 -16.48
CA GLY A 120 -0.87 -9.75 -17.06
C GLY A 120 -1.79 -8.99 -16.12
N GLY A 121 -2.68 -9.68 -15.41
CA GLY A 121 -3.59 -9.07 -14.43
C GLY A 121 -2.82 -8.47 -13.25
N PHE A 122 -1.74 -9.12 -12.80
CA PHE A 122 -0.86 -8.56 -11.78
C PHE A 122 -0.12 -7.30 -12.27
N ALA A 123 0.43 -7.33 -13.49
CA ALA A 123 1.11 -6.18 -14.08
C ALA A 123 0.16 -4.99 -14.28
N ALA A 124 -1.02 -5.23 -14.86
CA ALA A 124 -2.05 -4.22 -15.06
C ALA A 124 -2.58 -3.68 -13.71
N GLY A 125 -2.81 -4.56 -12.75
CA GLY A 125 -3.21 -4.20 -11.39
C GLY A 125 -2.19 -3.32 -10.69
N THR A 126 -0.90 -3.53 -10.94
CA THR A 126 0.16 -2.66 -10.39
C THR A 126 0.09 -1.25 -10.98
N VAL A 127 -0.12 -1.12 -12.30
CA VAL A 127 -0.29 0.18 -12.94
C VAL A 127 -1.54 0.91 -12.40
N ILE A 128 -2.64 0.18 -12.24
CA ILE A 128 -3.88 0.72 -11.64
C ILE A 128 -3.64 1.11 -10.19
N GLY A 129 -2.88 0.31 -9.43
CA GLY A 129 -2.48 0.61 -8.06
C GLY A 129 -1.70 1.92 -7.96
N ILE A 130 -0.72 2.14 -8.83
CA ILE A 130 0.03 3.41 -8.90
C ILE A 130 -0.92 4.58 -9.17
N TRP A 131 -1.81 4.44 -10.16
CA TRP A 131 -2.81 5.46 -10.49
C TRP A 131 -3.75 5.75 -9.31
N LEU A 132 -4.14 4.72 -8.57
CA LEU A 132 -4.98 4.82 -7.39
C LEU A 132 -4.26 5.50 -6.23
N GLU A 133 -2.97 5.22 -6.04
CA GLU A 133 -2.12 5.88 -5.05
C GLU A 133 -2.00 7.38 -5.31
N GLU A 134 -1.78 7.76 -6.56
CA GLU A 134 -1.77 9.16 -6.99
C GLU A 134 -3.10 9.84 -6.73
N ARG A 135 -4.23 9.16 -7.00
CA ARG A 135 -5.57 9.72 -6.84
C ARG A 135 -5.97 9.92 -5.39
N ILE A 136 -5.60 8.99 -4.52
CA ILE A 136 -5.90 9.05 -3.09
C ILE A 136 -5.11 10.19 -2.42
N ALA A 137 -3.93 10.55 -2.95
CA ALA A 137 -3.16 11.75 -2.58
C ALA A 137 -3.06 12.01 -1.06
N LEU A 138 -2.99 10.92 -0.27
CA LEU A 138 -2.92 10.98 1.19
C LEU A 138 -1.50 11.32 1.66
N GLY A 139 -1.43 12.03 2.77
CA GLY A 139 -0.19 12.43 3.42
C GLY A 139 0.20 13.89 3.24
N TYR A 140 1.37 14.22 3.80
CA TYR A 140 1.90 15.58 3.86
C TYR A 140 3.17 15.70 3.05
N ARG A 141 3.43 16.91 2.57
CA ARG A 141 4.67 17.30 1.88
C ARG A 141 5.20 18.57 2.53
N VAL A 142 6.51 18.62 2.70
CA VAL A 142 7.22 19.82 3.12
C VAL A 142 7.82 20.42 1.86
N LEU A 143 7.50 21.68 1.60
CA LEU A 143 8.09 22.44 0.52
C LEU A 143 9.15 23.35 1.13
N HIS A 144 10.35 23.29 0.56
CA HIS A 144 11.39 24.26 0.79
C HIS A 144 11.52 25.10 -0.47
N ILE A 145 11.27 26.39 -0.35
CA ILE A 145 11.27 27.31 -1.47
C ILE A 145 12.37 28.33 -1.21
N MET A 146 13.39 28.33 -2.07
CA MET A 146 14.52 29.26 -1.99
C MET A 146 14.33 30.30 -3.09
N ASN A 147 14.10 31.55 -2.69
CA ASN A 147 13.96 32.67 -3.60
C ASN A 147 15.09 33.68 -3.39
N ASN A 148 15.81 34.00 -4.46
CA ASN A 148 16.92 34.95 -4.44
C ASN A 148 16.50 36.37 -4.83
N ASP A 149 15.25 36.57 -5.26
CA ASP A 149 14.74 37.88 -5.67
C ASP A 149 14.22 38.66 -4.44
N PRO A 150 14.88 39.76 -4.03
CA PRO A 150 14.47 40.54 -2.87
C PRO A 150 13.17 41.33 -3.11
N MET A 151 12.73 41.51 -4.36
CA MET A 151 11.51 42.26 -4.69
C MET A 151 10.25 41.42 -4.49
N VAL A 152 10.37 40.09 -4.48
CA VAL A 152 9.24 39.17 -4.40
C VAL A 152 9.30 38.36 -3.11
N SER A 153 8.30 38.52 -2.25
CA SER A 153 8.20 37.70 -1.03
C SER A 153 7.26 36.51 -1.22
N VAL A 154 7.84 35.34 -1.51
CA VAL A 154 7.06 34.10 -1.68
C VAL A 154 6.28 33.75 -0.42
N SER A 155 6.86 33.96 0.76
CA SER A 155 6.15 33.69 2.02
C SER A 155 4.93 34.59 2.23
N THR A 156 4.96 35.83 1.75
CA THR A 156 3.81 36.75 1.86
C THR A 156 2.69 36.31 0.93
N HIS A 157 3.00 36.05 -0.35
CA HIS A 157 2.01 35.57 -1.32
C HIS A 157 1.36 34.24 -0.91
N LEU A 158 2.11 33.31 -0.31
CA LEU A 158 1.56 32.06 0.19
C LEU A 158 0.63 32.28 1.40
N ARG A 159 0.93 33.24 2.28
CA ARG A 159 0.04 33.60 3.41
C ARG A 159 -1.28 34.19 2.94
N ASP A 160 -1.25 35.03 1.90
CA ASP A 160 -2.45 35.64 1.32
C ASP A 160 -3.41 34.58 0.76
N HIS A 161 -2.87 33.44 0.30
CA HIS A 161 -3.64 32.28 -0.17
C HIS A 161 -3.99 31.28 0.96
N ALA A 162 -3.92 31.71 2.23
CA ALA A 162 -4.19 30.93 3.43
C ALA A 162 -3.24 29.73 3.67
N TYR A 163 -2.06 29.71 3.03
CA TYR A 163 -1.02 28.74 3.33
C TYR A 163 -0.17 29.22 4.52
N ARG A 164 0.08 28.32 5.47
CA ARG A 164 0.99 28.60 6.58
C ARG A 164 2.40 28.28 6.15
N VAL A 165 3.25 29.29 6.23
CA VAL A 165 4.66 29.22 5.80
C VAL A 165 5.55 29.90 6.83
N THR A 166 6.66 29.26 7.13
CA THR A 166 7.73 29.81 7.97
C THR A 166 8.74 30.46 7.04
N ARG A 167 9.01 31.75 7.24
CA ARG A 167 10.06 32.48 6.52
C ARG A 167 11.35 32.36 7.31
N LEU A 168 12.42 31.97 6.64
CA LEU A 168 13.78 31.96 7.14
C LEU A 168 14.62 32.85 6.22
N GLU A 169 15.54 33.60 6.80
CA GLU A 169 16.50 34.42 6.05
C GLU A 169 17.83 33.68 6.01
N GLY A 170 18.42 33.58 4.82
CA GLY A 170 19.68 32.88 4.60
C GLY A 170 20.60 33.64 3.65
N MET A 171 21.83 33.15 3.53
CA MET A 171 22.84 33.66 2.59
C MET A 171 23.23 32.54 1.64
N GLY A 172 23.03 32.76 0.34
CA GLY A 172 23.52 31.90 -0.72
C GLY A 172 24.81 32.45 -1.34
N LEU A 173 25.33 31.75 -2.35
CA LEU A 173 26.51 32.18 -3.10
C LEU A 173 26.31 33.57 -3.74
N SER A 174 25.10 33.86 -4.21
CA SER A 174 24.75 35.08 -4.92
C SER A 174 24.21 36.20 -4.03
N GLY A 175 24.25 36.03 -2.70
CA GLY A 175 23.77 37.03 -1.74
C GLY A 175 22.60 36.53 -0.87
N PRO A 176 21.80 37.44 -0.28
CA PRO A 176 20.71 37.08 0.62
C PRO A 176 19.59 36.31 -0.12
N VAL A 177 19.04 35.30 0.55
CA VAL A 177 18.01 34.40 0.02
C VAL A 177 16.89 34.25 1.04
N GLU A 178 15.64 34.32 0.56
CA GLU A 178 14.48 33.93 1.33
C GLU A 178 14.28 32.41 1.23
N ILE A 179 14.19 31.74 2.38
CA ILE A 179 13.84 30.33 2.46
C ILE A 179 12.45 30.22 3.10
N ALA A 180 11.44 29.89 2.30
CA ALA A 180 10.08 29.65 2.77
C ALA A 180 9.85 28.13 2.96
N VAL A 181 9.51 27.73 4.17
CA VAL A 181 9.19 26.34 4.52
C VAL A 181 7.69 26.21 4.74
N ALA A 182 7.03 25.35 3.95
CA ALA A 182 5.59 25.16 3.99
C ALA A 182 5.24 23.68 4.16
N VAL A 183 4.35 23.37 5.11
CA VAL A 183 3.79 22.01 5.23
C VAL A 183 2.39 22.02 4.62
N ILE A 184 2.22 21.23 3.55
CA ILE A 184 0.97 21.16 2.79
C ILE A 184 0.48 19.72 2.65
N ARG A 185 -0.80 19.55 2.33
CA ARG A 185 -1.34 18.24 1.93
C ARG A 185 -0.86 17.89 0.52
N ARG A 186 -0.55 16.61 0.25
CA ARG A 186 -0.10 16.14 -1.07
C ARG A 186 -1.04 16.58 -2.20
N ARG A 187 -2.37 16.55 -1.98
CA ARG A 187 -3.37 17.01 -2.96
C ARG A 187 -3.26 18.49 -3.36
N SER A 188 -2.68 19.33 -2.50
CA SER A 188 -2.57 20.79 -2.73
C SER A 188 -1.25 21.16 -3.40
N LEU A 189 -0.35 20.19 -3.60
CA LEU A 189 0.98 20.41 -4.17
C LEU A 189 0.92 21.07 -5.54
N GLN A 190 0.10 20.56 -6.46
CA GLN A 190 -0.01 21.15 -7.81
C GLN A 190 -0.50 22.61 -7.77
N SER A 191 -1.43 22.95 -6.88
CA SER A 191 -1.93 24.33 -6.75
C SER A 191 -0.87 25.27 -6.18
N VAL A 192 -0.12 24.81 -5.17
CA VAL A 192 0.94 25.59 -4.54
C VAL A 192 2.12 25.77 -5.49
N THR A 193 2.54 24.72 -6.20
CA THR A 193 3.63 24.79 -7.19
C THR A 193 3.30 25.78 -8.30
N ARG A 194 2.08 25.75 -8.86
CA ARG A 194 1.65 26.74 -9.87
C ARG A 194 1.69 28.18 -9.35
N LEU A 195 1.20 28.39 -8.13
CA LEU A 195 1.25 29.71 -7.49
C LEU A 195 2.70 30.20 -7.30
N ILE A 196 3.63 29.30 -6.96
CA ILE A 196 5.06 29.65 -6.84
C ILE A 196 5.67 29.97 -8.21
N GLU A 197 5.35 29.20 -9.25
CA GLU A 197 5.82 29.45 -10.61
C GLU A 197 5.34 30.81 -11.16
N GLU A 198 4.10 31.20 -10.83
CA GLU A 198 3.53 32.52 -11.21
C GLU A 198 4.20 33.68 -10.48
N VAL A 199 4.46 33.52 -9.17
CA VAL A 199 5.00 34.58 -8.31
C VAL A 199 6.52 34.72 -8.47
N ALA A 200 7.24 33.60 -8.47
CA ALA A 200 8.70 33.57 -8.45
C ALA A 200 9.23 32.47 -9.40
N PRO A 201 9.25 32.72 -10.72
CA PRO A 201 9.64 31.72 -11.72
C PRO A 201 11.11 31.27 -11.64
N ARG A 202 11.96 32.02 -10.93
CA ARG A 202 13.37 31.67 -10.68
C ARG A 202 13.60 30.99 -9.33
N ALA A 203 12.56 30.77 -8.53
CA ALA A 203 12.69 30.14 -7.23
C ALA A 203 13.03 28.65 -7.37
N PHE A 204 13.90 28.17 -6.49
CA PHE A 204 14.20 26.74 -6.39
C PHE A 204 13.26 26.08 -5.38
N VAL A 205 12.55 25.04 -5.79
CA VAL A 205 11.57 24.33 -4.94
C VAL A 205 12.02 22.90 -4.72
N SER A 206 12.23 22.52 -3.46
CA SER A 206 12.42 21.14 -3.03
C SER A 206 11.18 20.60 -2.33
N VAL A 207 10.80 19.37 -2.65
CA VAL A 207 9.62 18.69 -2.09
C VAL A 207 10.09 17.48 -1.28
N GLU A 208 9.86 17.53 0.03
CA GLU A 208 10.18 16.45 0.95
C GLU A 208 8.90 15.78 1.47
N ARG A 209 9.02 14.50 1.82
CA ARG A 209 7.93 13.74 2.44
C ARG A 209 7.99 13.92 3.96
N ALA A 210 6.87 14.36 4.56
CA ALA A 210 6.70 14.35 6.02
C ALA A 210 5.74 13.25 6.47
N ASP A 211 6.17 12.48 7.47
CA ASP A 211 5.32 11.52 8.16
C ASP A 211 4.71 12.18 9.41
N ARG A 212 3.36 12.21 9.45
CA ARG A 212 2.51 12.68 10.55
C ARG A 212 3.05 13.92 11.30
N PRO A 213 2.95 15.15 10.72
CA PRO A 213 3.26 16.37 11.45
C PRO A 213 2.38 16.45 12.70
N MET A 214 3.01 16.41 13.88
CA MET A 214 2.34 16.56 15.17
C MET A 214 2.40 18.03 15.60
N GLY A 215 1.28 18.55 16.12
CA GLY A 215 1.16 19.93 16.59
C GLY A 215 -0.03 20.68 15.98
N GLY A 216 -0.62 21.58 16.77
CA GLY A 216 -1.80 22.41 16.41
C GLY A 216 -1.55 23.45 15.31
N MET A 217 -0.37 23.46 14.68
CA MET A 217 -0.16 24.13 13.41
C MET A 217 -0.96 23.38 12.35
N SER A 218 -2.25 23.71 12.26
CA SER A 218 -3.17 23.25 11.23
C SER A 218 -2.46 23.33 9.89
N VAL A 219 -2.12 22.17 9.32
CA VAL A 219 -1.61 22.05 7.96
C VAL A 219 -2.54 22.88 7.08
N SER A 220 -1.93 23.77 6.29
CA SER A 220 -2.62 24.74 5.44
C SER A 220 -3.98 24.20 4.95
N GLY A 221 -5.04 24.89 5.37
CA GLY A 221 -6.37 24.57 4.94
C GLY A 221 -6.43 24.88 3.45
N ASP A 222 -6.42 23.85 2.62
CA ASP A 222 -6.79 23.98 1.22
C ASP A 222 -8.12 24.77 1.16
N PRO A 223 -8.15 25.96 0.53
CA PRO A 223 -9.33 26.81 0.46
C PRO A 223 -10.57 26.06 -0.07
N ARG A 224 -10.36 25.02 -0.88
CA ARG A 224 -11.44 24.17 -1.42
C ARG A 224 -12.08 23.24 -0.39
N THR A 225 -11.39 22.95 0.71
CA THR A 225 -11.88 22.06 1.77
C THR A 225 -12.53 22.72 2.96
N ALA A 226 -12.63 24.06 2.95
CA ALA A 226 -13.57 24.78 3.81
C ALA A 226 -15.05 24.42 3.52
N ARG A 227 -15.32 23.74 2.38
CA ARG A 227 -16.67 23.52 1.86
C ARG A 227 -17.41 22.30 2.44
N TRP A 228 -16.73 21.34 3.08
CA TRP A 228 -17.37 20.17 3.73
C TRP A 228 -16.65 19.75 5.03
N PRO A 229 -16.90 20.42 6.16
CA PRO A 229 -16.14 20.23 7.41
C PRO A 229 -16.37 18.88 8.11
N TRP A 230 -17.52 18.22 7.92
CA TRP A 230 -17.89 17.04 8.71
C TRP A 230 -17.32 15.71 8.19
N LEU A 231 -17.10 15.58 6.88
CA LEU A 231 -16.59 14.34 6.28
C LEU A 231 -15.14 14.01 6.70
N TRP A 232 -14.40 15.04 7.12
CA TRP A 232 -12.99 14.92 7.51
C TRP A 232 -12.76 14.82 9.02
N ARG A 233 -13.80 15.01 9.86
CA ARG A 233 -13.67 14.87 11.33
C ARG A 233 -13.41 13.42 11.74
N SER A 234 -13.93 12.45 10.97
CA SER A 234 -13.73 11.01 11.23
C SER A 234 -12.31 10.51 10.92
N PHE A 235 -11.49 11.30 10.21
CA PHE A 235 -10.09 10.99 9.89
C PHE A 235 -9.09 11.58 10.90
N ARG A 236 -9.55 12.23 11.98
CA ARG A 236 -8.71 12.95 12.95
C ARG A 236 -8.54 12.25 14.30
N LYS A 237 -8.92 10.97 14.43
CA LYS A 237 -8.68 10.16 15.63
C LYS A 237 -7.74 9.01 15.32
#